data_AF-A0A259C832-F1
#
_entry.id   AF-A0A259C832-F1
#
_cell.length_a   1.000
_cell.length_b   1.000
_cell.length_c   1.000
_cell.angle_alpha   90.00
_cell.angle_beta   90.00
_cell.angle_gamma   90.00
#
_symmetry.space_group_name_H-M   'P 1'
#
loop_
_entity.id
_entity.type
_entity.pdbx_description
1 polymer ?
#
loop_
_entity_poly.entity_id
_entity_poly.type
_entity_poly.pdbx_seq_one_letter_code
_entity_poly.pdbx_strand_id
1 'polypeptide(L)'
;TEGGFQSVPKMTFPGGLLVGCAAGLVNVPRIKGSHNAVHSGMLAADHLAKALAEGRSNDEVIAYEASWRYSAVGRDLHKVRNVKPLWSRFGTLVGIPLGALDMWTNTLGFSLFGTLGHGKTDAASLKPAAQCKPVAYPKPDGVLTFDKLSSVFISNTNHEEDQPIHLKVKDMALQKASEHDIYAGPSNRYCPAGVYEWVEEPEGPRFQINAQNCVHCKTCDIKDPNQNINWTAPEGGGGPNYPNM
;
A
#
# COMPACT_ATOMS: atom_id res chain seq x y z
N THR A 1 2.58 -0.50 -3.26
CA THR A 1 3.82 -0.37 -2.46
C THR A 1 4.89 0.28 -3.31
N GLU A 2 5.61 1.24 -2.75
CA GLU A 2 6.68 1.99 -3.43
C GLU A 2 8.01 1.97 -2.67
N GLY A 3 8.09 1.15 -1.61
CA GLY A 3 9.28 1.03 -0.77
C GLY A 3 10.46 0.33 -1.45
N GLY A 4 10.20 -0.54 -2.42
CA GLY A 4 11.23 -1.21 -3.23
C GLY A 4 12.20 -2.06 -2.40
N PHE A 5 13.42 -2.24 -2.93
CA PHE A 5 14.45 -3.15 -2.39
C PHE A 5 14.69 -2.98 -0.88
N GLN A 6 14.68 -1.74 -0.38
CA GLN A 6 14.96 -1.42 1.02
C GLN A 6 13.84 -1.77 1.98
N SER A 7 12.63 -1.99 1.47
CA SER A 7 11.44 -2.26 2.28
C SER A 7 10.99 -3.73 2.23
N VAL A 8 11.75 -4.60 1.56
CA VAL A 8 11.47 -6.03 1.53
C VAL A 8 11.80 -6.62 2.91
N PRO A 9 10.83 -7.16 3.65
CA PRO A 9 11.07 -7.76 4.96
C PRO A 9 11.77 -9.11 4.80
N LYS A 10 12.05 -9.78 5.91
CA LYS A 10 12.33 -11.22 5.87
C LYS A 10 11.13 -11.94 5.26
N MET A 11 11.34 -12.75 4.23
CA MET A 11 10.27 -13.38 3.45
C MET A 11 9.98 -14.83 3.88
N THR A 12 10.55 -15.29 4.98
CA THR A 12 10.40 -16.66 5.50
C THR A 12 10.16 -16.65 7.00
N PHE A 13 9.38 -17.62 7.46
CA PHE A 13 9.13 -17.92 8.86
C PHE A 13 8.75 -19.41 9.01
N PRO A 14 8.78 -19.98 10.22
CA PRO A 14 8.40 -21.38 10.41
C PRO A 14 6.98 -21.65 9.89
N GLY A 15 6.87 -22.56 8.92
CA GLY A 15 5.59 -22.93 8.30
C GLY A 15 5.07 -21.99 7.21
N GLY A 16 5.83 -20.96 6.78
CA GLY A 16 5.35 -20.08 5.72
C GLY A 16 6.37 -19.13 5.09
N LEU A 17 5.91 -18.44 4.05
CA LEU A 17 6.71 -17.51 3.25
C LEU A 17 5.85 -16.39 2.67
N LEU A 18 6.50 -15.26 2.39
CA LEU A 18 5.90 -14.09 1.75
C LEU A 18 6.35 -14.04 0.28
N VAL A 19 5.39 -13.82 -0.63
CA VAL A 19 5.64 -13.67 -2.06
C VAL A 19 4.94 -12.43 -2.62
N GLY A 20 5.36 -12.00 -3.82
CA GLY A 20 4.71 -10.94 -4.57
C GLY A 20 4.66 -9.59 -3.86
N CYS A 21 3.58 -8.85 -4.08
CA CYS A 21 3.43 -7.51 -3.54
C CYS A 21 3.27 -7.50 -2.00
N ALA A 22 2.89 -8.63 -1.39
CA ALA A 22 2.87 -8.77 0.07
C ALA A 22 4.29 -8.62 0.66
N ALA A 23 5.31 -9.11 -0.05
CA ALA A 23 6.71 -8.90 0.30
C ALA A 23 7.30 -7.57 -0.23
N GLY A 24 6.52 -6.75 -0.95
CA GLY A 24 6.97 -5.44 -1.42
C GLY A 24 7.75 -5.42 -2.74
N LEU A 25 7.63 -6.46 -3.58
CA LEU A 25 8.51 -6.70 -4.73
C LEU A 25 8.18 -5.87 -6.01
N VAL A 26 7.81 -4.60 -5.85
CA VAL A 26 7.41 -3.72 -6.96
C VAL A 26 8.58 -2.88 -7.48
N ASN A 27 8.77 -2.88 -8.80
CA ASN A 27 9.66 -1.96 -9.50
C ASN A 27 8.92 -0.64 -9.76
N VAL A 28 9.13 0.34 -8.89
CA VAL A 28 8.37 1.61 -8.88
C VAL A 28 8.56 2.42 -10.16
N PRO A 29 9.79 2.67 -10.66
CA PRO A 29 9.96 3.50 -11.86
C PRO A 29 9.32 2.89 -13.11
N ARG A 30 9.17 1.56 -13.15
CA ARG A 30 8.52 0.85 -14.25
C ARG A 30 7.01 0.69 -14.05
N ILE A 31 6.51 0.97 -12.85
CA ILE A 31 5.12 0.70 -12.42
C ILE A 31 4.78 -0.78 -12.67
N LYS A 32 5.71 -1.69 -12.34
CA LYS A 32 5.57 -3.13 -12.59
C LYS A 32 5.95 -3.95 -11.38
N GLY A 33 5.02 -4.77 -10.91
CA GLY A 33 5.24 -5.75 -9.84
C GLY A 33 4.81 -7.17 -10.21
N SER A 34 4.00 -7.35 -11.25
CA SER A 34 3.44 -8.65 -11.63
C SER A 34 4.52 -9.67 -12.00
N HIS A 35 5.51 -9.27 -12.81
CA HIS A 35 6.63 -10.15 -13.19
C HIS A 35 7.44 -10.61 -11.97
N ASN A 36 7.76 -9.68 -11.07
CA ASN A 36 8.48 -10.02 -9.84
C ASN A 36 7.63 -10.88 -8.90
N ALA A 37 6.30 -10.69 -8.87
CA ALA A 37 5.42 -11.55 -8.11
C ALA A 37 5.43 -12.98 -8.63
N VAL A 38 5.30 -13.17 -9.95
CA VAL A 38 5.42 -14.49 -10.59
C VAL A 38 6.79 -15.11 -10.32
N HIS A 39 7.89 -14.37 -10.56
CA HIS A 39 9.24 -14.87 -10.30
C HIS A 39 9.47 -15.24 -8.84
N SER A 40 8.92 -14.47 -7.89
CA SER A 40 9.03 -14.79 -6.46
C SER A 40 8.28 -16.05 -6.08
N GLY A 41 7.13 -16.31 -6.71
CA GLY A 41 6.36 -17.55 -6.53
C GLY A 41 7.08 -18.77 -7.12
N MET A 42 7.66 -18.63 -8.32
CA MET A 42 8.49 -19.69 -8.92
C MET A 42 9.70 -20.01 -8.04
N LEU A 43 10.42 -18.98 -7.57
CA LEU A 43 11.57 -19.17 -6.69
C LEU A 43 11.17 -19.83 -5.36
N ALA A 44 10.04 -19.44 -4.77
CA ALA A 44 9.52 -20.08 -3.57
C ALA A 44 9.19 -21.55 -3.81
N ALA A 45 8.54 -21.88 -4.93
CA ALA A 45 8.21 -23.24 -5.32
C ALA A 45 9.46 -24.12 -5.51
N ASP A 46 10.51 -23.61 -6.16
CA ASP A 46 11.77 -24.33 -6.35
C ASP A 46 12.44 -24.71 -5.02
N HIS A 47 12.39 -23.82 -4.03
CA HIS A 47 12.94 -24.07 -2.71
C HIS A 47 12.05 -24.97 -1.84
N LEU A 48 10.73 -24.81 -1.92
CA LEU A 48 9.76 -25.67 -1.24
C LEU A 48 9.83 -27.10 -1.75
N ALA A 49 9.86 -27.31 -3.06
CA ALA A 49 9.90 -28.64 -3.66
C ALA A 49 11.13 -29.44 -3.21
N LYS A 50 12.30 -28.79 -3.11
CA LYS A 50 13.53 -29.39 -2.58
C LYS A 50 13.37 -29.78 -1.10
N ALA A 51 12.85 -28.86 -0.28
CA ALA A 51 12.65 -29.14 1.14
C ALA A 51 11.68 -30.31 1.37
N LEU A 52 10.60 -30.38 0.60
CA LEU A 52 9.64 -31.49 0.65
C LEU A 52 10.28 -32.81 0.20
N ALA A 53 11.10 -32.80 -0.86
CA ALA A 53 11.81 -33.99 -1.33
C ALA A 53 12.83 -34.53 -0.31
N GLU A 54 13.40 -33.65 0.53
CA GLU A 54 14.26 -34.00 1.66
C GLU A 54 13.49 -34.51 2.89
N GLY A 55 12.15 -34.59 2.82
CA GLY A 55 11.30 -35.02 3.93
C GLY A 55 11.15 -33.99 5.05
N ARG A 56 11.48 -32.72 4.79
CA ARG A 56 11.35 -31.63 5.77
C ARG A 56 9.87 -31.31 6.03
N SER A 57 9.55 -30.94 7.27
CA SER A 57 8.20 -30.55 7.68
C SER A 57 8.25 -29.58 8.86
N ASN A 58 7.24 -28.70 8.96
CA ASN A 58 7.05 -27.76 10.07
C ASN A 58 8.26 -26.84 10.37
N ASP A 59 9.09 -26.56 9.37
CA ASP A 59 10.31 -25.77 9.53
C ASP A 59 10.30 -24.50 8.65
N GLU A 60 11.42 -23.79 8.64
CA GLU A 60 11.60 -22.56 7.86
C GLU A 60 12.46 -22.81 6.62
N VAL A 61 12.00 -22.39 5.44
CA VAL A 61 12.73 -22.54 4.17
C VAL A 61 13.72 -21.38 3.97
N ILE A 62 14.70 -21.26 4.87
CA ILE A 62 15.69 -20.16 4.91
C ILE A 62 16.43 -19.97 3.56
N ALA A 63 16.60 -21.05 2.79
CA ALA A 63 17.23 -20.99 1.47
C ALA A 63 16.53 -20.02 0.50
N TYR A 64 15.21 -19.83 0.61
CA TYR A 64 14.46 -18.83 -0.16
C TYR A 64 14.84 -17.39 0.24
N GLU A 65 14.92 -17.11 1.54
CA GLU A 65 15.37 -15.80 2.03
C GLU A 65 16.80 -15.49 1.62
N ALA A 66 17.69 -16.49 1.65
CA ALA A 66 19.08 -16.32 1.27
C ALA A 66 19.25 -16.05 -0.24
N SER A 67 18.36 -16.55 -1.10
CA SER A 67 18.56 -16.54 -2.55
C SER A 67 17.92 -15.36 -3.27
N TRP A 68 16.82 -14.79 -2.75
CA TRP A 68 16.01 -13.85 -3.53
C TRP A 68 16.76 -12.58 -3.96
N ARG A 69 17.68 -12.06 -3.13
CA ARG A 69 18.49 -10.87 -3.44
C ARG A 69 19.40 -11.08 -4.65
N TYR A 70 19.81 -12.32 -4.88
CA TYR A 70 20.64 -12.72 -6.03
C TYR A 70 19.81 -13.21 -7.21
N SER A 71 18.49 -13.33 -7.06
CA SER A 71 17.58 -13.77 -8.12
C SER A 71 17.30 -12.66 -9.16
N ALA A 72 16.47 -12.98 -10.16
CA ALA A 72 15.97 -11.99 -11.10
C ALA A 72 15.24 -10.83 -10.39
N VAL A 73 14.48 -11.13 -9.33
CA VAL A 73 13.76 -10.13 -8.53
C VAL A 73 14.72 -9.16 -7.84
N GLY A 74 15.69 -9.69 -7.10
CA GLY A 74 16.67 -8.87 -6.38
C GLY A 74 17.47 -7.98 -7.32
N ARG A 75 17.91 -8.51 -8.47
CA ARG A 75 18.62 -7.73 -9.50
C ARG A 75 17.76 -6.64 -10.15
N ASP A 76 16.47 -6.90 -10.38
CA ASP A 76 15.53 -5.92 -10.94
C ASP A 76 15.32 -4.76 -9.95
N LEU A 77 15.07 -5.07 -8.68
CA LEU A 77 14.82 -4.07 -7.63
C LEU A 77 16.08 -3.30 -7.23
N HIS A 78 17.23 -3.97 -7.16
CA HIS A 78 18.48 -3.34 -6.72
C HIS A 78 18.89 -2.17 -7.63
N LYS A 79 18.70 -2.31 -8.96
CA LYS A 79 19.07 -1.26 -9.93
C LYS A 79 18.27 0.04 -9.77
N VAL A 80 17.08 -0.03 -9.20
CA VAL A 80 16.14 1.11 -9.08
C VAL A 80 15.94 1.59 -7.65
N ARG A 81 16.69 1.02 -6.69
CA ARG A 81 16.46 1.18 -5.25
C ARG A 81 16.41 2.64 -4.78
N ASN A 82 17.21 3.53 -5.36
CA ASN A 82 17.30 4.91 -4.88
C ASN A 82 16.29 5.87 -5.52
N VAL A 83 15.52 5.46 -6.53
CA VAL A 83 14.62 6.40 -7.25
C VAL A 83 13.59 7.00 -6.31
N LYS A 84 12.89 6.17 -5.53
CA LYS A 84 11.86 6.68 -4.62
C LYS A 84 12.42 7.48 -3.44
N PRO A 85 13.53 7.06 -2.78
CA PRO A 85 14.20 7.91 -1.78
C PRO A 85 14.60 9.28 -2.33
N LEU A 86 15.21 9.34 -3.52
CA LEU A 86 15.63 10.60 -4.15
C LEU A 86 14.43 11.49 -4.49
N TRP A 87 13.39 10.92 -5.07
CA TRP A 87 12.15 11.64 -5.37
C TRP A 87 11.50 12.19 -4.10
N SER A 88 11.39 11.38 -3.04
CA SER A 88 10.75 11.82 -1.79
C SER A 88 11.54 12.92 -1.08
N ARG A 89 12.88 12.90 -1.17
CA ARG A 89 13.76 13.85 -0.50
C ARG A 89 13.88 15.20 -1.23
N PHE A 90 13.92 15.18 -2.55
CA PHE A 90 14.20 16.36 -3.37
C PHE A 90 13.03 16.83 -4.24
N GLY A 91 11.87 16.17 -4.11
CA GLY A 91 10.68 16.48 -4.89
C GLY A 91 10.80 16.09 -6.36
N THR A 92 9.74 16.35 -7.13
CA THR A 92 9.64 15.92 -8.55
C THR A 92 10.70 16.55 -9.44
N LEU A 93 10.98 17.85 -9.29
CA LEU A 93 11.86 18.59 -10.19
C LEU A 93 13.34 18.16 -10.11
N VAL A 94 13.82 17.81 -8.92
CA VAL A 94 15.23 17.46 -8.69
C VAL A 94 15.40 15.96 -8.45
N GLY A 95 14.50 15.35 -7.68
CA GLY A 95 14.61 13.95 -7.30
C GLY A 95 14.43 12.97 -8.45
N ILE A 96 13.59 13.27 -9.44
CA ILE A 96 13.43 12.41 -10.63
C ILE A 96 14.72 12.38 -11.47
N PRO A 97 15.31 13.53 -11.88
CA PRO A 97 16.59 13.52 -12.58
C PRO A 97 17.71 12.80 -11.83
N LEU A 98 17.82 12.97 -10.51
CA LEU A 98 18.79 12.25 -9.69
C LEU A 98 18.53 10.75 -9.68
N GLY A 99 17.26 10.32 -9.60
CA GLY A 99 16.88 8.92 -9.69
C GLY A 99 17.24 8.31 -11.04
N ALA A 100 17.05 9.05 -12.14
CA ALA A 100 17.45 8.62 -13.47
C ALA A 100 18.98 8.48 -13.59
N LEU A 101 19.74 9.43 -13.05
CA LEU A 101 21.20 9.36 -12.99
C LEU A 101 21.67 8.12 -12.21
N ASP A 102 21.10 7.88 -11.02
CA ASP A 102 21.48 6.72 -10.21
C ASP A 102 21.16 5.40 -10.93
N MET A 103 19.98 5.27 -11.54
CA MET A 103 19.61 4.10 -12.35
C MET A 103 20.59 3.86 -13.51
N TRP A 104 21.01 4.92 -14.19
CA TRP A 104 21.97 4.83 -15.28
C TRP A 104 23.32 4.31 -14.78
N THR A 105 23.85 4.84 -13.68
CA THR A 105 25.10 4.33 -13.08
C THR A 105 24.97 2.89 -12.57
N ASN A 106 23.81 2.50 -12.04
CA ASN A 106 23.56 1.11 -11.62
C ASN A 106 23.55 0.13 -12.79
N THR A 107 23.21 0.60 -13.99
CA THR A 107 23.34 -0.20 -15.21
C THR A 107 24.82 -0.46 -15.55
N LEU A 108 25.71 0.45 -15.16
CA LEU A 108 27.17 0.31 -15.26
C LEU A 108 27.78 -0.45 -14.06
N GLY A 109 26.97 -0.91 -13.11
CA GLY A 109 27.40 -1.76 -11.99
C GLY A 109 27.75 -1.02 -10.69
N PHE A 110 27.53 0.29 -10.59
CA PHE A 110 27.80 1.05 -9.36
C PHE A 110 26.70 2.07 -9.06
N SER A 111 26.71 2.69 -7.88
CA SER A 111 25.80 3.79 -7.54
C SER A 111 26.58 4.96 -6.95
N LEU A 112 26.27 6.17 -7.39
CA LEU A 112 26.86 7.40 -6.84
C LEU A 112 26.33 7.74 -5.44
N PHE A 113 25.18 7.17 -5.06
CA PHE A 113 24.49 7.48 -3.82
C PHE A 113 24.44 6.29 -2.83
N GLY A 114 25.10 5.17 -3.17
CA GLY A 114 25.05 3.95 -2.37
C GLY A 114 23.63 3.36 -2.32
N THR A 115 23.14 3.05 -1.12
CA THR A 115 21.75 2.64 -0.90
C THR A 115 21.11 3.60 0.09
N LEU A 116 20.12 4.35 -0.36
CA LEU A 116 19.42 5.34 0.44
C LEU A 116 18.24 4.72 1.20
N GLY A 117 18.01 5.18 2.43
CA GLY A 117 16.83 4.84 3.21
C GLY A 117 15.62 5.72 2.87
N HIS A 118 14.43 5.23 3.19
CA HIS A 118 13.22 6.07 3.24
C HIS A 118 13.20 6.90 4.53
N GLY A 119 12.42 7.98 4.51
CA GLY A 119 12.25 8.87 5.66
C GLY A 119 11.09 8.42 6.56
N LYS A 120 10.04 9.25 6.59
CA LYS A 120 8.82 9.00 7.37
C LYS A 120 7.98 7.88 6.73
N THR A 121 7.14 7.25 7.55
CA THR A 121 6.05 6.41 7.04
C THR A 121 4.99 7.27 6.34
N ASP A 122 4.16 6.64 5.52
CA ASP A 122 3.07 7.34 4.84
C ASP A 122 2.06 7.95 5.82
N ALA A 123 1.73 7.24 6.91
CA ALA A 123 0.91 7.74 8.01
C ALA A 123 1.48 9.02 8.64
N ALA A 124 2.79 9.03 8.94
CA ALA A 124 3.47 10.17 9.58
C ALA A 124 3.77 11.34 8.62
N SER A 125 3.32 11.26 7.36
CA SER A 125 3.61 12.25 6.33
C SER A 125 2.56 13.36 6.21
N LEU A 126 1.46 13.29 6.96
CA LEU A 126 0.45 14.37 7.01
C LEU A 126 0.93 15.54 7.88
N LYS A 127 0.52 16.75 7.48
CA LYS A 127 0.61 17.95 8.32
C LYS A 127 -0.76 18.24 8.93
N PRO A 128 -0.83 18.84 10.14
CA PRO A 128 -2.08 19.35 10.69
C PRO A 128 -2.80 20.26 9.70
N ALA A 129 -4.13 20.19 9.67
CA ALA A 129 -4.96 20.94 8.73
C ALA A 129 -4.72 22.45 8.81
N ALA A 130 -4.51 22.97 10.03
CA ALA A 130 -4.20 24.38 10.28
C ALA A 130 -2.91 24.88 9.61
N GLN A 131 -2.01 23.98 9.18
CA GLN A 131 -0.76 24.31 8.48
C GLN A 131 -0.87 24.19 6.95
N CYS A 132 -2.07 23.90 6.46
CA CYS A 132 -2.34 23.60 5.06
C CYS A 132 -3.39 24.57 4.49
N LYS A 133 -3.37 24.76 3.17
CA LYS A 133 -4.44 25.45 2.45
C LYS A 133 -5.40 24.41 1.87
N PRO A 134 -6.71 24.52 2.13
CA PRO A 134 -7.70 23.66 1.48
C PRO A 134 -7.58 23.74 -0.05
N VAL A 135 -7.70 22.60 -0.71
CA VAL A 135 -7.72 22.51 -2.17
C VAL A 135 -9.16 22.52 -2.64
N ALA A 136 -9.52 23.51 -3.47
CA ALA A 136 -10.84 23.60 -4.09
C ALA A 136 -10.85 22.75 -5.38
N TYR A 137 -11.41 21.55 -5.29
CA TYR A 137 -11.61 20.69 -6.47
C TYR A 137 -12.87 21.14 -7.25
N PRO A 138 -12.81 21.17 -8.59
CA PRO A 138 -14.01 21.40 -9.40
C PRO A 138 -15.08 20.34 -9.13
N LYS A 139 -16.35 20.72 -9.31
CA LYS A 139 -17.45 19.76 -9.31
C LYS A 139 -17.32 18.82 -10.51
N PRO A 140 -17.70 17.54 -10.38
CA PRO A 140 -17.71 16.62 -11.52
C PRO A 140 -18.69 17.11 -12.59
N ASP A 141 -18.31 16.95 -13.85
CA ASP A 141 -19.10 17.34 -15.04
C ASP A 141 -20.00 16.21 -15.58
N GLY A 142 -19.85 14.99 -15.08
CA GLY A 142 -20.61 13.81 -15.50
C GLY A 142 -20.21 13.27 -16.89
N VAL A 143 -19.12 13.77 -17.48
CA VAL A 143 -18.63 13.37 -18.81
C VAL A 143 -17.17 12.93 -18.73
N LEU A 144 -16.28 13.78 -18.22
CA LEU A 144 -14.87 13.48 -18.02
C LEU A 144 -14.54 13.22 -16.55
N THR A 145 -15.34 13.77 -15.65
CA THR A 145 -15.17 13.72 -14.20
C THR A 145 -16.47 13.33 -13.54
N PHE A 146 -16.39 12.41 -12.59
CA PHE A 146 -17.55 11.78 -11.96
C PHE A 146 -17.45 11.89 -10.45
N ASP A 147 -18.59 11.81 -9.77
CA ASP A 147 -18.60 11.71 -8.32
C ASP A 147 -18.10 10.32 -7.87
N LYS A 148 -17.80 10.23 -6.57
CA LYS A 148 -17.25 9.02 -5.97
C LYS A 148 -18.25 7.85 -5.97
N LEU A 149 -19.54 8.12 -5.76
CA LEU A 149 -20.57 7.06 -5.66
C LEU A 149 -20.83 6.41 -7.02
N SER A 150 -20.90 7.21 -8.09
CA SER A 150 -20.97 6.67 -9.46
C SER A 150 -19.75 5.81 -9.79
N SER A 151 -18.56 6.18 -9.30
CA SER A 151 -17.32 5.39 -9.48
C SER A 151 -17.32 4.09 -8.66
N VAL A 152 -17.90 4.09 -7.46
CA VAL A 152 -18.08 2.89 -6.63
C VAL A 152 -19.09 1.95 -7.27
N PHE A 153 -20.18 2.47 -7.82
CA PHE A 153 -21.20 1.66 -8.49
C PHE A 153 -20.61 0.82 -9.63
N ILE A 154 -19.77 1.41 -10.50
CA ILE A 154 -19.14 0.67 -11.60
C ILE A 154 -18.04 -0.30 -11.15
N SER A 155 -17.53 -0.17 -9.91
CA SER A 155 -16.63 -1.17 -9.32
C SER A 155 -17.35 -2.48 -8.99
N ASN A 156 -18.69 -2.45 -9.00
CA ASN A 156 -19.57 -3.56 -8.65
C ASN A 156 -19.18 -4.19 -7.30
N THR A 157 -18.74 -3.35 -6.36
CA THR A 157 -18.37 -3.76 -5.01
C THR A 157 -19.63 -3.91 -4.17
N ASN A 158 -19.72 -5.01 -3.44
CA ASN A 158 -20.83 -5.24 -2.52
C ASN A 158 -20.40 -6.14 -1.37
N HIS A 159 -21.10 -6.05 -0.24
CA HIS A 159 -20.91 -6.88 0.94
C HIS A 159 -22.29 -7.19 1.54
N GLU A 160 -22.45 -8.34 2.20
CA GLU A 160 -23.63 -8.61 3.04
C GLU A 160 -23.80 -7.47 4.07
N GLU A 161 -25.04 -6.97 4.22
CA GLU A 161 -25.36 -5.84 5.10
C GLU A 161 -25.21 -6.22 6.57
N ASP A 162 -25.69 -7.42 6.92
CA ASP A 162 -25.71 -7.92 8.29
C ASP A 162 -24.43 -8.71 8.63
N GLN A 163 -23.27 -8.09 8.36
CA GLN A 163 -21.96 -8.64 8.76
C GLN A 163 -21.17 -7.65 9.62
N PRO A 164 -20.26 -8.12 10.48
CA PRO A 164 -19.39 -7.24 11.24
C PRO A 164 -18.54 -6.34 10.33
N ILE A 165 -18.52 -5.02 10.61
CA ILE A 165 -17.69 -4.06 9.88
C ILE A 165 -16.23 -4.50 9.91
N HIS A 166 -15.64 -4.78 8.75
CA HIS A 166 -14.28 -5.30 8.63
C HIS A 166 -13.18 -4.23 8.77
N LEU A 167 -13.58 -2.97 8.96
CA LEU A 167 -12.73 -1.79 9.18
C LEU A 167 -12.78 -1.42 10.66
N LYS A 168 -11.85 -1.97 11.44
CA LYS A 168 -11.88 -1.86 12.91
C LYS A 168 -11.16 -0.59 13.36
N VAL A 169 -11.86 0.30 14.03
CA VAL A 169 -11.26 1.47 14.70
C VAL A 169 -10.87 1.07 16.12
N LYS A 170 -9.60 1.21 16.48
CA LYS A 170 -9.11 0.79 17.82
C LYS A 170 -9.57 1.73 18.92
N ASP A 171 -9.55 3.04 18.66
CA ASP A 171 -9.92 4.09 19.61
C ASP A 171 -10.76 5.17 18.91
N MET A 172 -12.06 5.22 19.24
CA MET A 172 -12.99 6.22 18.69
C MET A 172 -12.74 7.63 19.22
N ALA A 173 -12.21 7.78 20.43
CA ALA A 173 -11.87 9.08 20.99
C ALA A 173 -10.65 9.68 20.26
N LEU A 174 -9.63 8.86 19.99
CA LEU A 174 -8.47 9.27 19.18
C LEU A 174 -8.87 9.60 17.74
N GLN A 175 -9.83 8.84 17.18
CA GLN A 175 -10.35 9.11 15.84
C GLN A 175 -10.93 10.54 15.76
N LYS A 176 -11.70 10.95 16.76
CA LYS A 176 -12.21 12.33 16.84
C LYS A 176 -11.10 13.34 17.16
N ALA A 177 -10.37 13.16 18.26
CA ALA A 177 -9.44 14.16 18.78
C ALA A 177 -8.21 14.40 17.88
N SER A 178 -7.88 13.48 16.97
CA SER A 178 -6.74 13.61 16.06
C SER A 178 -7.16 13.58 14.59
N GLU A 179 -7.74 12.47 14.09
CA GLU A 179 -8.06 12.34 12.66
C GLU A 179 -9.03 13.44 12.20
N HIS A 180 -10.08 13.70 12.98
CA HIS A 180 -11.00 14.81 12.73
C HIS A 180 -10.41 16.17 13.15
N ASP A 181 -10.14 16.37 14.44
CA ASP A 181 -9.89 17.71 14.99
C ASP A 181 -8.54 18.31 14.55
N ILE A 182 -7.49 17.49 14.36
CA ILE A 182 -6.14 17.97 13.95
C ILE A 182 -5.96 17.90 12.43
N TYR A 183 -6.40 16.82 11.79
CA TYR A 183 -6.15 16.54 10.37
C TYR A 183 -7.35 16.83 9.46
N ALA A 184 -8.47 17.30 10.02
CA ALA A 184 -9.70 17.62 9.31
C ALA A 184 -10.28 16.43 8.52
N GLY A 185 -10.31 15.23 9.11
CA GLY A 185 -10.99 14.06 8.54
C GLY A 185 -10.39 13.57 7.21
N PRO A 186 -9.07 13.27 7.11
CA PRO A 186 -8.46 12.83 5.86
C PRO A 186 -9.05 11.54 5.30
N SER A 187 -9.67 10.68 6.11
CA SER A 187 -10.31 9.44 5.68
C SER A 187 -11.42 9.64 4.65
N ASN A 188 -12.16 10.75 4.75
CA ASN A 188 -13.20 11.12 3.79
C ASN A 188 -12.61 11.46 2.40
N ARG A 189 -11.31 11.75 2.32
CA ARG A 189 -10.62 12.19 1.10
C ARG A 189 -9.70 11.11 0.52
N TYR A 190 -8.86 10.46 1.34
CA TYR A 190 -7.97 9.41 0.84
C TYR A 190 -8.71 8.12 0.50
N CYS A 191 -9.90 7.89 1.09
CA CYS A 191 -10.68 6.70 0.78
C CYS A 191 -11.27 6.84 -0.62
N PRO A 192 -10.93 5.92 -1.54
CA PRO A 192 -11.38 5.99 -2.93
C PRO A 192 -12.87 5.66 -3.07
N ALA A 193 -13.52 5.13 -2.02
CA ALA A 193 -14.86 4.58 -2.11
C ALA A 193 -15.88 5.19 -1.15
N GLY A 194 -15.54 6.28 -0.45
CA GLY A 194 -16.53 6.99 0.39
C GLY A 194 -17.03 6.16 1.56
N VAL A 195 -16.16 5.30 2.08
CA VAL A 195 -16.48 4.41 3.21
C VAL A 195 -16.58 5.18 4.52
N TYR A 196 -15.78 6.23 4.68
CA TYR A 196 -15.74 7.02 5.91
C TYR A 196 -16.41 8.37 5.68
N GLU A 197 -17.22 8.77 6.64
CA GLU A 197 -17.75 10.12 6.73
C GLU A 197 -17.79 10.59 8.19
N TRP A 198 -17.71 11.91 8.36
CA TRP A 198 -18.00 12.57 9.62
C TRP A 198 -19.36 13.26 9.43
N VAL A 199 -20.38 12.73 10.10
CA VAL A 199 -21.75 13.26 10.04
C VAL A 199 -21.91 14.27 11.17
N GLU A 200 -22.36 15.48 10.82
CA GLU A 200 -22.67 16.51 11.82
C GLU A 200 -24.02 16.19 12.49
N GLU A 201 -23.99 15.96 13.81
CA GLU A 201 -25.17 15.69 14.64
C GLU A 201 -25.26 16.73 15.79
N PRO A 202 -26.43 16.89 16.44
CA PRO A 202 -26.59 17.88 17.53
C PRO A 202 -25.58 17.71 18.67
N GLU A 203 -25.18 16.48 18.97
CA GLU A 203 -24.22 16.11 20.01
C GLU A 203 -22.75 16.26 19.56
N GLY A 204 -22.52 16.61 18.29
CA GLY A 204 -21.21 16.76 17.66
C GLY A 204 -20.98 15.80 16.48
N PRO A 205 -19.80 15.86 15.85
CA PRO A 205 -19.51 15.03 14.68
C PRO A 205 -19.38 13.55 15.06
N ARG A 206 -20.10 12.69 14.36
CA ARG A 206 -20.07 11.23 14.51
C ARG A 206 -19.35 10.58 13.33
N PHE A 207 -18.44 9.65 13.63
CA PHE A 207 -17.74 8.88 12.60
C PHE A 207 -18.63 7.73 12.12
N GLN A 208 -18.95 7.72 10.82
CA GLN A 208 -19.78 6.71 10.18
C GLN A 208 -18.93 5.90 9.20
N ILE A 209 -19.11 4.57 9.22
CA ILE A 209 -18.40 3.63 8.35
C ILE A 209 -19.41 2.89 7.46
N ASN A 210 -19.46 3.28 6.20
CA ASN A 210 -20.25 2.66 5.14
C ASN A 210 -19.47 1.49 4.52
N ALA A 211 -19.26 0.43 5.31
CA ALA A 211 -18.33 -0.65 5.02
C ALA A 211 -18.62 -1.41 3.72
N GLN A 212 -19.88 -1.42 3.26
CA GLN A 212 -20.29 -2.07 2.01
C GLN A 212 -19.63 -1.49 0.77
N ASN A 213 -19.26 -0.21 0.80
CA ASN A 213 -18.58 0.45 -0.32
C ASN A 213 -17.10 0.07 -0.43
N CYS A 214 -16.54 -0.68 0.52
CA CYS A 214 -15.10 -0.91 0.56
C CYS A 214 -14.59 -1.66 -0.68
N VAL A 215 -13.59 -1.10 -1.36
CA VAL A 215 -12.94 -1.74 -2.54
C VAL A 215 -11.62 -2.44 -2.19
N HIS A 216 -11.39 -2.69 -0.90
CA HIS A 216 -10.24 -3.46 -0.38
C HIS A 216 -8.85 -2.91 -0.75
N CYS A 217 -8.75 -1.63 -1.12
CA CYS A 217 -7.50 -0.97 -1.52
C CYS A 217 -6.41 -0.89 -0.44
N LYS A 218 -6.77 -1.07 0.84
CA LYS A 218 -5.91 -0.97 2.04
C LYS A 218 -5.36 0.43 2.36
N THR A 219 -5.74 1.47 1.62
CA THR A 219 -5.25 2.85 1.84
C THR A 219 -5.51 3.36 3.26
N CYS A 220 -6.67 3.08 3.84
CA CYS A 220 -7.04 3.56 5.17
C CYS A 220 -6.13 3.01 6.28
N ASP A 221 -5.78 1.72 6.21
CA ASP A 221 -4.85 1.06 7.12
C ASP A 221 -3.44 1.69 7.02
N ILE A 222 -3.01 2.05 5.81
CA ILE A 222 -1.68 2.60 5.53
C ILE A 222 -1.58 4.10 5.87
N LYS A 223 -2.62 4.88 5.56
CA LYS A 223 -2.55 6.35 5.51
C LYS A 223 -3.15 7.06 6.71
N ASP A 224 -3.89 6.36 7.57
CA ASP A 224 -4.40 6.92 8.82
C ASP A 224 -3.24 7.48 9.65
N PRO A 225 -3.25 8.80 9.97
CA PRO A 225 -2.19 9.45 10.73
C PRO A 225 -1.94 8.82 12.10
N ASN A 226 -2.94 8.15 12.67
CA ASN A 226 -2.87 7.52 13.99
C ASN A 226 -2.66 6.00 13.94
N GLN A 227 -2.67 5.37 12.75
CA GLN A 227 -2.62 3.91 12.60
C GLN A 227 -3.70 3.19 13.46
N ASN A 228 -4.87 3.83 13.55
CA ASN A 228 -6.01 3.50 14.38
C ASN A 228 -7.00 2.57 13.66
N ILE A 229 -7.08 2.66 12.33
CA ILE A 229 -7.89 1.77 11.49
C ILE A 229 -7.09 0.49 11.17
N ASN A 230 -7.68 -0.66 11.45
CA ASN A 230 -7.17 -1.98 11.07
C ASN A 230 -8.13 -2.65 10.09
N TRP A 231 -7.67 -2.91 8.86
CA TRP A 231 -8.42 -3.63 7.86
C TRP A 231 -8.34 -5.13 8.14
N THR A 232 -9.50 -5.78 8.18
CA THR A 232 -9.64 -7.23 8.24
C THR A 232 -10.42 -7.72 7.03
N ALA A 233 -10.29 -9.01 6.70
CA ALA A 233 -11.07 -9.57 5.60
C ALA A 233 -12.56 -9.63 6.02
N PRO A 234 -13.49 -9.14 5.17
CA PRO A 234 -14.91 -9.42 5.34
C PRO A 234 -15.23 -10.88 5.03
N GLU A 235 -16.52 -11.23 5.10
CA GLU A 235 -16.99 -12.52 4.63
C GLU A 235 -16.61 -12.79 3.16
N GLY A 236 -16.32 -14.06 2.86
CA GLY A 236 -15.88 -14.47 1.54
C GLY A 236 -16.92 -14.16 0.45
N GLY A 237 -16.47 -13.63 -0.68
CA GLY A 237 -17.33 -13.20 -1.78
C GLY A 237 -17.73 -11.72 -1.73
N GLY A 238 -17.55 -11.04 -0.59
CA GLY A 238 -17.69 -9.60 -0.50
C GLY A 238 -16.48 -8.86 -1.09
N GLY A 239 -16.72 -7.64 -1.60
CA GLY A 239 -15.71 -6.79 -2.20
C GLY A 239 -15.98 -6.48 -3.67
N PRO A 240 -14.97 -5.90 -4.36
CA PRO A 240 -15.12 -5.51 -5.75
C PRO A 240 -15.22 -6.70 -6.70
N ASN A 241 -16.02 -6.55 -7.76
CA ASN A 241 -16.12 -7.52 -8.85
C ASN A 241 -15.57 -6.91 -10.15
N TYR A 242 -14.28 -7.17 -10.39
CA TYR A 242 -13.54 -6.63 -11.53
C TYR A 242 -13.36 -7.70 -12.62
N PRO A 243 -14.15 -7.68 -13.71
CA PRO A 243 -14.07 -8.73 -14.73
C PRO A 243 -12.79 -8.65 -15.58
N ASN A 244 -12.19 -7.47 -15.75
CA ASN A 244 -11.05 -7.24 -16.66
C ASN A 244 -10.13 -6.07 -16.21
N MET A 245 -9.89 -5.89 -14.90
CA MET A 245 -8.88 -4.95 -14.41
C MET A 245 -7.50 -5.59 -14.27
#